data_AF-A0A5K1HVV8-F1
#
_entry.id   AF-A0A5K1HVV8-F1
#
_cell.length_a   1.000
_cell.length_b   1.000
_cell.length_c   1.000
_cell.angle_alpha   90.00
_cell.angle_beta   90.00
_cell.angle_gamma   90.00
#
_symmetry.space_group_name_H-M   'P 1'
#
loop_
_entity.id
_entity.type
_entity.pdbx_description
1 polymer ?
#
loop_
_entity_poly.entity_id
_entity_poly.type
_entity_poly.pdbx_seq_one_letter_code
_entity_poly.pdbx_strand_id
1 'polypeptide(L)'
;MEELTLDSMRKHIDRLCEVREGSTVSWLAYMELYTKKERELYRALSTTQVSKNLVRFHLYIPTKELPLVIQPKINLPPLILNIVENNKMPPSKFDTNVMLEVPQAIVNTYGVPSYSEINPAPFYIVTFGFFIGVMFGDVGHMLMAIPLLIHFKANL
;
A
#
# COMPACT_ATOMS: atom_id res chain seq x y z
N MET A 1 24.91 38.83 16.25
CA MET A 1 25.42 37.62 15.58
C MET A 1 24.32 36.57 15.43
N GLU A 2 23.46 36.39 16.44
CA GLU A 2 22.32 35.47 16.39
C GLU A 2 21.25 35.83 15.34
N GLU A 3 20.90 37.10 15.15
CA GLU A 3 19.88 37.48 14.15
C GLU A 3 20.27 37.12 12.71
N LEU A 4 21.56 37.23 12.38
CA LEU A 4 22.08 36.86 11.06
C LEU A 4 21.98 35.35 10.80
N THR A 5 22.10 34.54 11.87
CA THR A 5 21.93 33.09 11.80
C THR A 5 20.47 32.67 11.65
N LEU A 6 19.54 33.35 12.32
CA LEU A 6 18.11 33.09 12.19
C LEU A 6 17.58 33.44 10.80
N ASP A 7 18.04 34.55 10.21
CA ASP A 7 17.64 34.94 8.86
C ASP A 7 18.18 33.97 7.79
N SER A 8 19.41 33.47 7.99
CA SER A 8 19.99 32.42 7.15
C SER A 8 19.20 31.11 7.24
N MET A 9 18.80 30.70 8.45
CA MET A 9 17.96 29.51 8.63
C MET A 9 16.58 29.65 7.99
N ARG A 10 15.93 30.81 8.12
CA ARG A 10 14.65 31.09 7.46
C ARG A 10 14.76 30.97 5.94
N LYS A 11 15.76 31.61 5.34
CA LYS A 11 16.04 31.49 3.89
C LYS A 11 16.28 30.05 3.45
N HIS A 12 16.90 29.22 4.31
CA HIS A 12 17.10 27.81 4.01
C HIS A 12 15.79 27.02 4.07
N ILE A 13 14.95 27.27 5.08
CA ILE A 13 13.62 26.65 5.21
C ILE A 13 12.74 27.03 4.01
N ASP A 14 12.71 28.30 3.63
CA ASP A 14 11.92 28.78 2.49
C ASP A 14 12.35 28.06 1.20
N ARG A 15 13.66 27.88 0.99
CA ARG A 15 14.19 27.10 -0.14
C ARG A 15 13.76 25.63 -0.13
N LEU A 16 13.64 25.01 1.05
CA LEU A 16 13.16 23.63 1.16
C LEU A 16 11.65 23.53 0.90
N CYS A 17 10.90 24.60 1.18
CA CYS A 17 9.48 24.73 0.88
C CYS A 17 9.20 25.08 -0.59
N GLU A 18 10.20 25.57 -1.34
CA GLU A 18 10.05 25.82 -2.77
C GLU A 18 9.73 24.53 -3.55
N VAL A 19 8.82 24.68 -4.50
CA VAL A 19 8.43 23.61 -5.43
C VAL A 19 9.59 23.34 -6.37
N ARG A 20 9.98 22.06 -6.47
CA ARG A 20 11.08 21.66 -7.33
C ARG A 20 10.67 21.81 -8.80
N GLU A 21 11.54 22.42 -9.60
CA GLU A 21 11.36 22.62 -11.04
C GLU A 21 10.96 21.33 -11.76
N GLY A 22 9.82 21.36 -12.46
CA GLY A 22 9.26 20.21 -13.18
C GLY A 22 8.48 19.21 -12.32
N SER A 23 8.20 19.51 -11.05
CA SER A 23 7.38 18.66 -10.18
C SER A 23 6.33 19.48 -9.41
N THR A 24 5.29 18.82 -8.91
CA THR A 24 4.26 19.44 -8.05
C THR A 24 4.68 19.47 -6.57
N VAL A 25 5.88 18.98 -6.24
CA VAL A 25 6.29 18.65 -4.87
C VAL A 25 7.44 19.55 -4.43
N SER A 26 7.45 19.95 -3.15
CA SER A 26 8.55 20.71 -2.56
C SER A 26 9.82 19.88 -2.38
N TRP A 27 10.97 20.54 -2.24
CA TRP A 27 12.24 19.88 -1.91
C TRP A 27 12.17 19.05 -0.64
N LEU A 28 11.54 19.56 0.42
CA LEU A 28 11.37 18.84 1.68
C LEU A 28 10.61 17.52 1.48
N ALA A 29 9.46 17.58 0.80
CA ALA A 29 8.65 16.40 0.53
C ALA A 29 9.37 15.40 -0.38
N TYR A 30 10.16 15.87 -1.35
CA TYR A 30 11.02 15.00 -2.16
C TYR A 30 12.06 14.26 -1.31
N MET A 31 12.76 14.95 -0.41
CA MET A 31 13.77 14.34 0.47
C MET A 31 13.14 13.33 1.43
N GLU A 32 11.93 13.61 1.93
CA GLU A 32 11.17 12.66 2.75
C GLU A 32 10.84 11.38 1.95
N LEU A 33 10.34 11.53 0.72
CA LEU A 33 10.06 10.41 -0.18
C LEU A 33 11.32 9.61 -0.52
N TYR A 34 12.42 10.29 -0.80
CA TYR A 34 13.71 9.67 -1.07
C TYR A 34 14.18 8.85 0.14
N THR A 35 14.12 9.42 1.33
CA THR A 35 14.54 8.75 2.57
C THR A 35 13.65 7.56 2.89
N LYS A 36 12.33 7.68 2.68
CA LYS A 36 11.39 6.54 2.82
C LYS A 36 11.75 5.41 1.86
N LYS A 37 11.99 5.71 0.58
CA LYS A 37 12.39 4.72 -0.43
C LYS A 37 13.68 4.00 -0.04
N GLU A 38 14.70 4.76 0.33
CA GLU A 38 16.02 4.23 0.67
C GLU A 38 15.97 3.37 1.94
N ARG A 39 15.18 3.77 2.94
CA ARG A 39 14.96 2.98 4.15
C ARG A 39 14.34 1.62 3.86
N GLU A 40 13.31 1.57 3.01
CA GLU A 40 12.68 0.29 2.66
C GLU A 40 13.62 -0.60 1.82
N LEU A 41 14.50 -0.01 1.00
CA LEU A 41 15.54 -0.75 0.28
C LEU A 41 16.52 -1.41 1.27
N TYR A 42 17.05 -0.67 2.24
CA TYR A 42 17.95 -1.24 3.24
C TYR A 42 17.27 -2.27 4.13
N ARG A 43 15.99 -2.07 4.46
CA ARG A 43 15.19 -3.05 5.20
C ARG A 43 14.97 -4.35 4.42
N ALA A 44 14.78 -4.25 3.10
CA ALA A 44 14.72 -5.42 2.23
C ALA A 44 16.07 -6.14 2.20
N LEU A 45 17.17 -5.39 2.04
CA LEU A 45 18.53 -5.94 2.03
C LEU A 45 18.92 -6.61 3.36
N SER A 46 18.51 -6.05 4.50
CA SER A 46 18.82 -6.64 5.82
C SER A 46 18.19 -8.01 6.06
N THR A 47 17.11 -8.33 5.34
CA THR A 47 16.41 -9.62 5.43
C THR A 47 17.10 -10.69 4.57
N THR A 48 18.05 -10.31 3.72
CA THR A 48 18.70 -11.21 2.76
C THR A 48 19.80 -12.05 3.38
N GLN A 49 20.10 -13.19 2.74
CA GLN A 49 21.28 -13.97 3.04
C GLN A 49 22.42 -13.54 2.12
N VAL A 50 23.46 -12.96 2.72
CA VAL A 50 24.66 -12.53 2.00
C VAL A 50 25.70 -13.65 2.06
N SER A 51 26.09 -14.15 0.89
CA SER A 51 27.29 -14.97 0.70
C SER A 51 28.38 -14.16 -0.01
N LYS A 52 29.59 -14.69 -0.13
CA LYS A 52 30.80 -13.95 -0.57
C LYS A 52 30.57 -13.04 -1.79
N ASN A 53 29.94 -13.57 -2.85
CA ASN A 53 29.66 -12.83 -4.09
C ASN A 53 28.18 -12.93 -4.53
N LEU A 54 27.31 -13.49 -3.69
CA LEU A 54 25.91 -13.74 -4.04
C LEU A 54 25.00 -13.26 -2.92
N VAL A 55 24.04 -12.41 -3.28
CA VAL A 55 22.94 -12.04 -2.39
C VAL A 55 21.73 -12.87 -2.79
N ARG A 56 21.20 -13.66 -1.84
CA ARG A 56 20.02 -14.50 -2.07
C ARG A 56 18.79 -13.85 -1.45
N PHE A 57 17.78 -13.65 -2.27
CA PHE A 57 16.45 -13.19 -1.86
C PHE A 57 15.47 -14.37 -1.90
N HIS A 58 14.66 -14.50 -0.86
CA HIS A 58 13.50 -15.40 -0.84
C HIS A 58 12.24 -14.53 -0.85
N LEU A 59 11.43 -14.64 -1.90
CA LEU A 59 10.22 -13.84 -2.09
C LEU A 59 9.06 -14.72 -2.56
N TYR A 60 7.85 -14.41 -2.10
CA TYR A 60 6.62 -14.97 -2.63
C TYR A 60 6.12 -14.10 -3.77
N ILE A 61 5.90 -14.70 -4.94
CA ILE A 61 5.42 -14.02 -6.14
C ILE A 61 4.17 -14.76 -6.64
N PRO A 62 3.07 -14.07 -6.98
CA PRO A 62 1.91 -14.70 -7.59
C PRO A 62 2.28 -15.33 -8.95
N THR A 63 1.81 -16.54 -9.21
CA THR A 63 2.09 -17.26 -10.47
C THR A 63 1.69 -16.47 -11.71
N LYS A 64 0.64 -15.63 -11.61
CA LYS A 64 0.19 -14.73 -12.70
C LYS A 64 1.24 -13.70 -13.12
N GLU A 65 2.08 -13.25 -12.18
CA GLU A 65 3.06 -12.16 -12.39
C GLU A 65 4.46 -12.69 -12.73
N LEU A 66 4.68 -14.00 -12.62
CA LEU A 66 5.94 -14.66 -12.95
C LEU A 66 6.51 -14.29 -14.35
N PRO A 67 5.73 -14.25 -15.45
CA PRO A 67 6.29 -13.91 -16.77
C PRO A 67 6.77 -12.46 -16.86
N LEU A 68 6.27 -11.54 -16.03
CA LEU A 68 6.72 -10.15 -16.02
C LEU A 68 8.11 -10.01 -15.38
N VAL A 69 8.42 -10.86 -14.41
CA VAL A 69 9.69 -10.86 -13.68
C VAL A 69 10.81 -11.52 -14.49
N ILE A 70 10.48 -12.56 -15.26
CA ILE A 70 11.45 -13.29 -16.09
C ILE A 70 11.94 -12.43 -17.26
N GLN A 71 11.17 -11.42 -17.68
CA GLN A 71 11.61 -10.53 -18.75
C GLN A 71 12.90 -9.80 -18.34
N PRO A 72 13.98 -9.89 -19.15
CA PRO A 72 15.23 -9.23 -18.83
C PRO A 72 15.02 -7.73 -18.85
N LYS A 73 14.98 -7.11 -17.66
CA LYS A 73 14.99 -5.65 -17.57
C LYS A 73 16.38 -5.19 -18.03
N ILE A 74 16.40 -4.49 -19.16
CA ILE A 74 17.59 -3.91 -19.77
C ILE A 74 18.32 -3.10 -18.68
N ASN A 75 19.59 -3.42 -18.42
CA ASN A 75 20.51 -2.82 -17.42
C ASN A 75 20.54 -3.41 -15.99
N LEU A 76 20.01 -4.60 -15.72
CA LEU A 76 20.25 -5.28 -14.44
C LEU A 76 21.47 -6.22 -14.50
N PRO A 77 22.22 -6.38 -13.40
CA PRO A 77 23.20 -7.46 -13.27
C PRO A 77 22.52 -8.82 -13.46
N PRO A 78 23.27 -9.89 -13.82
CA PRO A 78 22.69 -11.20 -14.10
C PRO A 78 21.88 -11.71 -12.90
N LEU A 79 20.55 -11.73 -13.05
CA LEU A 79 19.61 -12.20 -12.04
C LEU A 79 19.33 -13.69 -12.30
N ILE A 80 19.72 -14.54 -11.35
CA ILE A 80 19.41 -15.97 -11.39
C ILE A 80 18.12 -16.19 -10.60
N LEU A 81 17.04 -16.54 -11.30
CA LEU A 81 15.76 -16.89 -10.68
C LEU A 81 15.69 -18.40 -10.45
N ASN A 82 15.50 -18.81 -9.20
CA ASN A 82 15.31 -20.21 -8.82
C ASN A 82 13.96 -20.38 -8.14
N ILE A 83 13.11 -21.26 -8.67
CA ILE A 83 11.81 -21.59 -8.10
C ILE A 83 12.05 -22.68 -7.05
N VAL A 84 11.83 -22.35 -5.79
CA VAL A 84 12.06 -23.27 -4.66
C VAL A 84 10.72 -23.71 -4.12
N GLU A 85 10.49 -25.03 -4.09
CA GLU A 85 9.36 -25.61 -3.38
C GLU A 85 9.60 -25.53 -1.87
N ASN A 86 8.61 -25.03 -1.14
CA ASN A 86 8.71 -24.84 0.31
C ASN A 86 7.45 -25.38 0.98
N ASN A 87 7.61 -26.08 2.10
CA ASN A 87 6.50 -26.63 2.88
C ASN A 87 5.86 -25.61 3.85
N LYS A 88 6.25 -24.34 3.75
CA LYS A 88 5.66 -23.25 4.55
C LYS A 88 4.43 -22.68 3.85
N MET A 89 3.42 -22.32 4.65
CA MET A 89 2.21 -21.71 4.13
C MET A 89 2.53 -20.36 3.47
N PRO A 90 2.19 -20.16 2.18
CA PRO A 90 2.44 -18.90 1.49
C PRO A 90 1.46 -17.81 1.94
N PRO A 91 1.74 -16.53 1.66
CA PRO A 91 0.84 -15.44 1.99
C PRO A 91 -0.42 -15.42 1.11
N SER A 92 -1.53 -14.95 1.67
CA SER A 92 -2.80 -14.76 0.94
C SER A 92 -2.86 -13.37 0.30
N LYS A 93 -3.18 -13.33 -1.01
CA LYS A 93 -3.44 -12.09 -1.76
C LYS A 93 -4.84 -12.19 -2.38
N PHE A 94 -5.70 -11.22 -2.09
CA PHE A 94 -7.03 -11.10 -2.70
C PHE A 94 -7.03 -9.94 -3.70
N ASP A 95 -7.46 -10.23 -4.92
CA ASP A 95 -7.68 -9.20 -5.95
C ASP A 95 -9.06 -8.56 -5.69
N THR A 96 -9.09 -7.33 -5.16
CA THR A 96 -10.33 -6.62 -4.81
C THR A 96 -10.66 -5.52 -5.82
N ASN A 97 -11.95 -5.39 -6.15
CA ASN A 97 -12.48 -4.24 -6.90
C ASN A 97 -12.74 -3.06 -5.95
N VAL A 98 -12.95 -1.85 -6.48
CA VAL A 98 -13.27 -0.63 -5.70
C VAL A 98 -14.45 -0.84 -4.74
N MET A 99 -15.46 -1.62 -5.14
CA MET A 99 -16.62 -1.94 -4.29
C MET A 99 -16.29 -2.86 -3.11
N LEU A 100 -15.26 -3.72 -3.25
CA LEU A 100 -14.89 -4.70 -2.23
C LEU A 100 -13.70 -4.25 -1.38
N GLU A 101 -13.04 -3.13 -1.71
CA GLU A 101 -11.89 -2.61 -0.97
C GLU A 101 -12.25 -2.30 0.49
N VAL A 102 -13.34 -1.57 0.73
CA VAL A 102 -13.78 -1.20 2.08
C VAL A 102 -14.25 -2.43 2.89
N PRO A 103 -15.14 -3.30 2.38
CA PRO A 103 -15.48 -4.55 3.07
C PRO A 103 -14.27 -5.44 3.36
N GLN A 104 -13.33 -5.55 2.42
CA GLN A 104 -12.11 -6.34 2.62
C GLN A 104 -11.24 -5.76 3.73
N ALA A 105 -11.08 -4.42 3.78
CA ALA A 105 -10.35 -3.77 4.86
C ALA A 105 -10.99 -4.08 6.23
N ILE A 106 -12.33 -4.04 6.32
CA ILE A 106 -13.06 -4.38 7.55
C ILE A 106 -12.78 -5.85 7.95
N VAL A 107 -12.95 -6.80 7.03
CA VAL A 107 -12.67 -8.22 7.31
C VAL A 107 -11.21 -8.42 7.75
N ASN A 108 -10.25 -7.77 7.08
CA ASN A 108 -8.83 -7.91 7.37
C ASN A 108 -8.46 -7.42 8.78
N THR A 109 -9.26 -6.55 9.41
CA THR A 109 -9.04 -6.16 10.81
C THR A 109 -9.32 -7.27 11.80
N TYR A 110 -10.25 -8.18 11.48
CA TYR A 110 -10.54 -9.37 12.28
C TYR A 110 -9.53 -10.50 12.04
N GLY A 111 -8.99 -10.58 10.83
CA GLY A 111 -7.96 -11.52 10.47
C GLY A 111 -7.88 -11.71 8.96
N VAL A 112 -6.68 -11.97 8.46
CA VAL A 112 -6.48 -12.32 7.04
C VAL A 112 -6.64 -13.84 6.91
N PRO A 113 -7.55 -14.34 6.05
CA PRO A 113 -7.72 -15.77 5.81
C PRO A 113 -6.42 -16.45 5.35
N SER A 114 -6.25 -17.72 5.73
CA SER A 114 -5.09 -18.51 5.32
C SER A 114 -5.08 -18.77 3.81
N TYR A 115 -3.93 -19.20 3.29
CA TYR A 115 -3.81 -19.48 1.87
C TYR A 115 -4.78 -20.58 1.45
N SER A 116 -5.50 -20.35 0.36
CA SER A 116 -6.55 -21.22 -0.18
C SER A 116 -7.83 -21.33 0.66
N GLU A 117 -8.02 -20.47 1.68
CA GLU A 117 -9.32 -20.32 2.34
C GLU A 117 -10.29 -19.45 1.54
N ILE A 118 -11.59 -19.63 1.79
CA ILE A 118 -12.66 -18.86 1.16
C ILE A 118 -12.62 -17.43 1.70
N ASN A 119 -12.66 -16.43 0.81
CA ASN A 119 -12.75 -15.04 1.23
C ASN A 119 -14.15 -14.74 1.81
N PRO A 120 -14.28 -14.31 3.08
CA PRO A 120 -15.58 -13.98 3.66
C PRO A 120 -16.09 -12.59 3.25
N ALA A 121 -15.28 -11.71 2.65
CA ALA A 121 -15.68 -10.33 2.34
C ALA A 121 -16.91 -10.20 1.41
N PRO A 122 -17.08 -11.02 0.35
CA PRO A 122 -18.29 -11.00 -0.48
C PRO A 122 -19.54 -11.47 0.27
N PHE A 123 -19.40 -12.38 1.23
CA PHE A 123 -20.53 -12.80 2.07
C PHE A 123 -20.86 -11.73 3.12
N TYR A 124 -19.83 -11.10 3.68
CA TYR A 124 -19.94 -10.03 4.64
C TYR A 124 -20.71 -8.83 4.08
N ILE A 125 -20.42 -8.35 2.86
CA ILE A 125 -21.13 -7.18 2.29
C ILE A 125 -22.65 -7.41 2.19
N VAL A 126 -23.09 -8.61 1.81
CA VAL A 126 -24.52 -8.93 1.67
C VAL A 126 -25.19 -9.02 3.04
N THR A 127 -24.60 -9.78 3.96
CA THR A 127 -25.16 -9.99 5.31
C THR A 127 -25.12 -8.72 6.15
N PHE A 128 -24.04 -7.95 6.07
CA PHE A 128 -23.91 -6.65 6.73
C PHE A 128 -24.97 -5.67 6.25
N GLY A 129 -25.19 -5.57 4.95
CA GLY A 129 -26.26 -4.74 4.38
C GLY A 129 -27.66 -5.19 4.84
N PHE A 130 -27.90 -6.50 4.89
CA PHE A 130 -29.14 -7.06 5.41
C PHE A 130 -29.37 -6.73 6.89
N PHE A 131 -28.35 -6.91 7.74
CA PHE A 131 -28.49 -6.62 9.17
C PHE A 131 -28.68 -5.13 9.46
N ILE A 132 -28.02 -4.23 8.72
CA ILE A 132 -28.33 -2.79 8.80
C ILE A 132 -29.79 -2.54 8.42
N GLY A 133 -30.27 -3.15 7.33
CA GLY A 133 -31.65 -3.00 6.88
C GLY A 133 -32.68 -3.50 7.90
N VAL A 134 -32.39 -4.58 8.62
CA VAL A 134 -33.30 -5.11 9.67
C VAL A 134 -33.22 -4.27 10.95
N MET A 135 -32.01 -3.93 11.42
CA MET A 135 -31.83 -3.22 12.70
C MET A 135 -32.20 -1.75 12.62
N PHE A 136 -32.04 -1.11 11.46
CA PHE A 136 -32.46 0.26 11.17
C PHE A 136 -33.70 0.29 10.26
N GLY A 137 -34.56 -0.73 10.38
CA GLY A 137 -35.69 -1.03 9.49
C GLY A 137 -36.80 0.03 9.37
N ASP A 138 -36.59 1.22 9.93
CA ASP A 138 -37.32 2.39 9.48
C ASP A 138 -36.72 2.91 8.18
N VAL A 139 -37.40 2.60 7.08
CA VAL A 139 -37.12 3.10 5.72
C VAL A 139 -36.84 4.62 5.71
N GLY A 140 -37.48 5.39 6.61
CA GLY A 140 -37.27 6.83 6.75
C GLY A 140 -35.87 7.25 7.21
N HIS A 141 -35.25 6.53 8.15
CA HIS A 141 -33.90 6.86 8.63
C HIS A 141 -32.83 6.56 7.58
N MET A 142 -32.96 5.42 6.90
CA MET A 142 -32.06 5.04 5.81
C MET A 142 -32.20 5.99 4.60
N LEU A 143 -33.42 6.45 4.30
CA LEU A 143 -33.70 7.44 3.26
C LEU A 143 -33.09 8.83 3.56
N MET A 144 -32.96 9.21 4.84
CA MET A 144 -32.30 10.47 5.25
C MET A 144 -30.76 10.37 5.21
N ALA A 145 -30.20 9.19 5.45
CA ALA A 145 -28.75 8.97 5.41
C ALA A 145 -28.17 9.00 3.98
N ILE A 146 -28.94 8.56 2.97
CA ILE A 146 -28.52 8.53 1.57
C ILE A 146 -28.18 9.92 1.01
N PRO A 147 -29.03 10.97 1.11
CA PRO A 147 -28.72 12.30 0.59
C PRO A 147 -27.53 12.95 1.30
N LEU A 148 -27.36 12.70 2.61
CA LEU A 148 -26.19 13.13 3.36
C LEU A 148 -24.91 12.50 2.79
N LEU A 149 -24.93 11.20 2.49
CA LEU A 149 -23.80 10.47 1.92
C LEU A 149 -23.47 10.94 0.50
N ILE A 150 -24.48 11.27 -0.31
CA ILE A 150 -24.29 11.85 -1.65
C ILE A 150 -23.65 13.24 -1.54
N HIS A 151 -24.10 14.08 -0.61
CA HIS A 151 -23.52 15.40 -0.38
C HIS A 151 -22.05 15.32 0.01
N PHE A 152 -21.70 14.42 0.93
CA PHE A 152 -20.30 14.20 1.31
C PHE A 152 -19.46 13.70 0.13
N LYS A 153 -19.95 12.75 -0.67
CA LYS A 153 -19.22 12.26 -1.84
C LYS A 153 -19.04 13.32 -2.93
N ALA A 154 -19.96 14.26 -3.06
CA ALA A 154 -19.87 15.36 -4.03
C ALA A 154 -18.88 16.47 -3.61
N ASN A 155 -18.60 16.58 -2.30
CA ASN A 155 -17.71 17.59 -1.70
C ASN A 155 -16.34 17.02 -1.27
N LEU A 156 -16.03 15.78 -1.67
CA LEU A 156 -14.74 15.10 -1.42
C LEU A 156 -14.03 14.89 -2.76
#